data_AF-A0A1J5WJ67-F1
#
_entry.id   AF-A0A1J5WJ67-F1
#
_cell.length_a   1.000
_cell.length_b   1.000
_cell.length_c   1.000
_cell.angle_alpha   90.00
_cell.angle_beta   90.00
_cell.angle_gamma   90.00
#
_symmetry.space_group_name_H-M   'P 1'
#
loop_
_entity.id
_entity.type
_entity.pdbx_description
1 polymer ?
#
loop_
_entity_poly.entity_id
_entity_poly.type
_entity_poly.pdbx_seq_one_letter_code
_entity_poly.pdbx_strand_id
1 'polypeptide(L)'
;MHCLTLSATKNEHVAGILAQDQKIRIGGTRQTIELKGHAVAVLLKLEVQEYDLLILTADEEEHVAPILALEQMVSLRRTKKMELRDYAANLLPKLEILEGTVLEELTLGAKKNEHVARILAQELKIPIGGIQKIELRDYAVVVLLKLKIQEGGMLEALILAAENREHVTPVLEQRQMVSVGGIQKMELSNYAVCILPKLEVREGGELEELVLGAWRKEHITEILSMEDESINVWDVAVVISGGCQREIHKKLKGTNIAIMPVE
;
A
#
# COMPACT_ATOMS: atom_id res chain seq x y z
N MET A 1 -1.89 -13.46 -22.63
CA MET A 1 -1.22 -13.13 -21.36
C MET A 1 -0.11 -14.15 -21.17
N HIS A 2 1.15 -13.73 -21.15
CA HIS A 2 2.27 -14.63 -20.87
C HIS A 2 2.65 -14.42 -19.40
N CYS A 3 2.59 -15.48 -18.61
CA CYS A 3 2.85 -15.43 -17.17
C CYS A 3 4.10 -16.26 -16.87
N LEU A 4 5.06 -15.68 -16.17
CA LEU A 4 6.15 -16.40 -15.54
C LEU A 4 5.83 -16.53 -14.05
N THR A 5 5.47 -17.73 -13.61
CA THR A 5 5.28 -18.03 -12.20
C THR A 5 6.40 -18.95 -11.73
N LEU A 6 7.15 -18.53 -10.71
CA LEU A 6 8.13 -19.35 -10.02
C LEU A 6 7.77 -19.44 -8.54
N SER A 7 7.78 -20.66 -8.01
CA SER A 7 7.57 -20.92 -6.59
C SER A 7 8.67 -21.85 -6.10
N ALA A 8 9.25 -21.54 -4.95
CA ALA A 8 10.25 -22.39 -4.34
C ALA A 8 10.05 -22.42 -2.82
N THR A 9 9.79 -23.62 -2.29
CA THR A 9 9.63 -23.88 -0.86
C THR A 9 10.95 -24.08 -0.13
N LYS A 10 12.07 -24.16 -0.86
CA LYS A 10 13.41 -24.30 -0.28
C LYS A 10 14.43 -23.52 -1.08
N ASN A 11 15.44 -22.99 -0.40
CA ASN A 11 16.54 -22.26 -1.02
C ASN A 11 17.31 -23.11 -2.05
N GLU A 12 17.47 -24.40 -1.80
CA GLU A 12 18.17 -25.33 -2.71
C GLU A 12 17.55 -25.39 -4.11
N HIS A 13 16.24 -25.13 -4.24
CA HIS A 13 15.55 -25.14 -5.53
C HIS A 13 15.95 -23.96 -6.44
N VAL A 14 16.41 -22.85 -5.86
CA VAL A 14 16.80 -21.64 -6.59
C VAL A 14 18.30 -21.37 -6.56
N ALA A 15 19.05 -22.08 -5.71
CA ALA A 15 20.50 -21.90 -5.55
C ALA A 15 21.26 -21.96 -6.88
N GLY A 16 20.92 -22.91 -7.75
CA GLY A 16 21.53 -23.02 -9.08
C GLY A 16 21.29 -21.81 -9.98
N ILE A 17 20.12 -21.17 -9.88
CA ILE A 17 19.80 -19.92 -10.61
C ILE A 17 20.58 -18.75 -10.02
N LEU A 18 20.62 -18.64 -8.69
CA LEU A 18 21.30 -17.57 -7.98
C LEU A 18 22.83 -17.63 -8.13
N ALA A 19 23.39 -18.82 -8.37
CA ALA A 19 24.82 -19.02 -8.61
C ALA A 19 25.27 -18.60 -10.02
N GLN A 20 24.36 -18.33 -10.96
CA GLN A 20 24.74 -17.92 -12.32
C GLN A 20 25.25 -16.47 -12.35
N ASP A 21 26.36 -16.22 -13.03
CA ASP A 21 26.88 -14.86 -13.22
C ASP A 21 26.02 -14.04 -14.19
N GLN A 22 25.39 -14.70 -15.16
CA GLN A 22 24.57 -14.05 -16.18
C GLN A 22 23.14 -13.81 -15.68
N LYS A 23 22.59 -12.62 -15.99
CA LYS A 23 21.16 -12.34 -15.79
C LYS A 23 20.31 -13.11 -16.80
N ILE A 24 19.16 -13.60 -16.34
CA ILE A 24 18.14 -14.22 -17.16
C ILE A 24 17.35 -13.12 -17.85
N ARG A 25 17.54 -13.00 -19.16
CA ARG A 25 16.78 -12.06 -19.99
C ARG A 25 15.42 -12.62 -20.32
N ILE A 26 14.38 -11.93 -19.88
CA ILE A 26 13.00 -12.25 -20.22
C ILE A 26 12.55 -11.24 -21.29
N GLY A 27 12.37 -11.74 -22.51
CA GLY A 27 11.86 -10.97 -23.65
C GLY A 27 10.35 -11.17 -23.83
N GLY A 28 9.67 -10.13 -24.30
CA GLY A 28 8.24 -10.12 -24.65
C GLY A 28 7.46 -9.03 -23.92
N THR A 29 6.49 -8.42 -24.59
CA THR A 29 5.63 -7.38 -24.04
C THR A 29 4.48 -7.99 -23.23
N ARG A 30 4.02 -7.30 -22.18
CA ARG A 30 2.81 -7.65 -21.39
C ARG A 30 2.87 -8.96 -20.60
N GLN A 31 3.93 -9.13 -19.82
CA GLN A 31 4.09 -10.30 -18.95
C GLN A 31 3.68 -10.02 -17.51
N THR A 32 3.14 -11.05 -16.85
CA THR A 32 3.02 -11.10 -15.38
C THR A 32 4.17 -11.94 -14.86
N ILE A 33 4.90 -11.44 -13.86
CA ILE A 33 5.94 -12.16 -13.15
C ILE A 33 5.46 -12.37 -11.72
N GLU A 34 5.34 -13.63 -11.31
CA GLU A 34 4.93 -14.00 -9.98
C GLU A 34 6.00 -14.88 -9.32
N LEU A 35 6.60 -14.39 -8.24
CA LEU A 35 7.65 -15.08 -7.47
C LEU A 35 7.16 -15.38 -6.05
N LYS A 36 7.20 -16.65 -5.65
CA LYS A 36 6.71 -17.13 -4.35
C LYS A 36 7.77 -17.86 -3.54
N GLY A 37 7.83 -17.60 -2.25
CA GLY A 37 8.77 -18.22 -1.33
C GLY A 37 10.21 -17.82 -1.67
N HIS A 38 11.16 -18.77 -1.62
CA HIS A 38 12.55 -18.52 -2.01
C HIS A 38 12.72 -18.06 -3.46
N ALA A 39 11.71 -18.25 -4.33
CA ALA A 39 11.77 -17.74 -5.70
C ALA A 39 11.78 -16.21 -5.76
N VAL A 40 11.39 -15.51 -4.69
CA VAL A 40 11.50 -14.04 -4.60
C VAL A 40 12.95 -13.59 -4.85
N ALA A 41 13.95 -14.31 -4.33
CA ALA A 41 15.36 -13.99 -4.55
C ALA A 41 15.79 -14.07 -6.03
N VAL A 42 15.07 -14.81 -6.87
CA VAL A 42 15.35 -14.90 -8.31
C VAL A 42 15.17 -13.55 -9.00
N LEU A 43 14.42 -12.61 -8.41
CA LEU A 43 14.31 -11.23 -8.89
C LEU A 43 15.69 -10.60 -9.17
N LEU A 44 16.70 -10.92 -8.36
CA LEU A 44 18.07 -10.41 -8.52
C LEU A 44 18.76 -10.85 -9.81
N LYS A 45 18.28 -11.94 -10.41
CA LYS A 45 18.80 -12.51 -11.66
C LYS A 45 17.94 -12.18 -12.86
N LEU A 46 16.78 -11.57 -12.69
CA LEU A 46 15.92 -11.21 -13.82
C LEU A 46 16.37 -9.90 -14.48
N GLU A 47 16.49 -9.92 -15.79
CA GLU A 47 16.58 -8.73 -16.64
C GLU A 47 15.36 -8.72 -17.56
N VAL A 48 14.32 -8.01 -17.15
CA VAL A 48 13.04 -7.96 -17.88
C VAL A 48 12.94 -6.64 -18.62
N GLN A 49 12.68 -6.69 -19.92
CA GLN A 49 12.61 -5.48 -20.73
C GLN A 49 11.33 -4.68 -20.54
N GLU A 50 10.19 -5.35 -20.32
CA GLU A 50 8.88 -4.75 -20.06
C GLU A 50 7.94 -5.80 -19.45
N TYR A 51 7.21 -5.46 -18.39
CA TYR A 51 6.19 -6.33 -17.80
C TYR A 51 5.06 -5.50 -17.19
N ASP A 52 3.83 -6.02 -17.27
CA ASP A 52 2.66 -5.29 -16.78
C ASP A 52 2.54 -5.42 -15.25
N LEU A 53 2.89 -6.57 -14.68
CA LEU A 53 2.65 -6.87 -13.28
C LEU A 53 3.76 -7.72 -12.66
N LEU A 54 4.34 -7.26 -11.55
CA LEU A 54 5.22 -8.05 -10.68
C LEU A 54 4.52 -8.35 -9.37
N ILE A 55 4.43 -9.64 -9.02
CA ILE A 55 3.87 -10.11 -7.75
C ILE A 55 4.98 -10.83 -6.99
N LEU A 56 5.31 -10.34 -5.79
CA LEU A 56 6.23 -10.99 -4.87
C LEU A 56 5.45 -11.44 -3.64
N THR A 57 5.51 -12.74 -3.31
CA THR A 57 4.89 -13.29 -2.11
C THR A 57 5.93 -14.03 -1.27
N ALA A 58 6.11 -13.60 -0.03
CA ALA A 58 7.02 -14.24 0.91
C ALA A 58 6.32 -14.42 2.25
N ASP A 59 6.06 -15.67 2.60
CA ASP A 59 5.44 -16.10 3.86
C ASP A 59 6.43 -16.24 5.03
N GLU A 60 7.73 -16.28 4.74
CA GLU A 60 8.81 -16.35 5.73
C GLU A 60 9.86 -15.26 5.47
N GLU A 61 10.52 -14.79 6.54
CA GLU A 61 11.54 -13.72 6.44
C GLU A 61 12.73 -14.14 5.56
N GLU A 62 13.12 -15.42 5.61
CA GLU A 62 14.26 -15.93 4.84
C GLU A 62 14.07 -15.86 3.33
N HIS A 63 12.82 -15.80 2.85
CA HIS A 63 12.50 -15.65 1.42
C HIS A 63 12.95 -14.30 0.86
N VAL A 64 12.99 -13.26 1.69
CA VAL A 64 13.37 -11.89 1.29
C VAL A 64 14.77 -11.51 1.76
N ALA A 65 15.35 -12.25 2.70
CA ALA A 65 16.67 -11.99 3.27
C ALA A 65 17.77 -11.76 2.20
N PRO A 66 17.86 -12.53 1.09
CA PRO A 66 18.87 -12.28 0.06
C PRO A 66 18.80 -10.89 -0.56
N ILE A 67 17.59 -10.36 -0.78
CA ILE A 67 17.39 -9.02 -1.35
C ILE A 67 17.67 -7.95 -0.28
N LEU A 68 17.21 -8.16 0.95
CA LEU A 68 17.41 -7.21 2.05
C LEU A 68 18.88 -7.05 2.44
N ALA A 69 19.69 -8.09 2.24
CA ALA A 69 21.13 -8.10 2.49
C ALA A 69 21.95 -7.31 1.46
N LEU A 70 21.36 -6.92 0.32
CA LEU A 70 22.06 -6.10 -0.66
C LEU A 70 22.39 -4.72 -0.10
N GLU A 71 23.62 -4.26 -0.36
CA GLU A 71 24.02 -2.88 -0.06
C GLU A 71 23.25 -1.88 -0.91
N GLN A 72 23.05 -2.21 -2.19
CA GLN A 72 22.40 -1.36 -3.19
C GLN A 72 20.89 -1.65 -3.29
N MET A 73 20.14 -0.66 -3.81
CA MET A 73 18.73 -0.83 -4.14
C MET A 73 18.56 -1.71 -5.40
N VAL A 74 17.41 -2.39 -5.48
CA VAL A 74 16.98 -3.12 -6.67
C VAL A 74 16.18 -2.18 -7.55
N SER A 75 16.78 -1.75 -8.66
CA SER A 75 16.11 -0.90 -9.63
C SER A 75 15.15 -1.70 -10.52
N LEU A 76 13.90 -1.27 -10.56
CA LEU A 76 12.85 -1.84 -11.40
C LEU A 76 12.58 -0.91 -12.59
N ARG A 77 12.42 -1.51 -13.77
CA ARG A 77 12.23 -0.79 -15.04
C ARG A 77 10.91 -1.18 -15.67
N ARG A 78 10.17 -0.19 -16.18
CA ARG A 78 9.00 -0.40 -17.05
C ARG A 78 7.97 -1.37 -16.46
N THR A 79 7.74 -1.22 -15.16
CA THR A 79 6.70 -1.93 -14.40
C THR A 79 5.48 -1.04 -14.32
N LYS A 80 4.32 -1.51 -14.77
CA LYS A 80 3.07 -0.76 -14.57
C LYS A 80 2.48 -1.01 -13.18
N LYS A 81 2.48 -2.26 -12.72
CA LYS A 81 1.88 -2.66 -11.45
C LYS A 81 2.80 -3.54 -10.63
N MET A 82 2.73 -3.38 -9.31
CA MET A 82 3.51 -4.19 -8.37
C MET A 82 2.67 -4.57 -7.16
N GLU A 83 2.72 -5.84 -6.80
CA GLU A 83 2.12 -6.37 -5.58
C GLU A 83 3.18 -7.01 -4.68
N LEU A 84 3.29 -6.52 -3.45
CA LEU A 84 4.15 -7.05 -2.41
C LEU A 84 3.30 -7.65 -1.30
N ARG A 85 3.37 -8.98 -1.13
CA ARG A 85 2.55 -9.72 -0.19
C ARG A 85 3.38 -10.33 0.94
N ASP A 86 2.88 -10.19 2.15
CA ASP A 86 3.48 -10.69 3.39
C ASP A 86 4.90 -10.13 3.60
N TYR A 87 5.92 -10.92 3.94
CA TYR A 87 7.30 -10.43 4.13
C TYR A 87 7.87 -9.70 2.90
N ALA A 88 7.32 -9.90 1.70
CA ALA A 88 7.73 -9.14 0.52
C ALA A 88 7.42 -7.64 0.65
N ALA A 89 6.46 -7.25 1.50
CA ALA A 89 6.21 -5.84 1.79
C ALA A 89 7.47 -5.14 2.34
N ASN A 90 8.26 -5.82 3.19
CA ASN A 90 9.52 -5.30 3.73
C ASN A 90 10.59 -5.03 2.65
N LEU A 91 10.38 -5.43 1.40
CA LEU A 91 11.25 -5.07 0.28
C LEU A 91 11.04 -3.64 -0.20
N LEU A 92 9.91 -2.99 0.09
CA LEU A 92 9.60 -1.64 -0.42
C LEU A 92 10.77 -0.64 -0.27
N PRO A 93 11.45 -0.51 0.88
CA PRO A 93 12.58 0.43 1.02
C PRO A 93 13.83 0.06 0.22
N LYS A 94 13.87 -1.15 -0.36
CA LYS A 94 14.97 -1.67 -1.19
C LYS A 94 14.65 -1.62 -2.69
N LEU A 95 13.46 -1.19 -3.07
CA LEU A 95 13.06 -1.08 -4.47
C LEU A 95 13.16 0.38 -4.93
N GLU A 96 13.72 0.58 -6.11
CA GLU A 96 13.81 1.89 -6.76
C GLU A 96 13.11 1.81 -8.12
N ILE A 97 12.17 2.72 -8.38
CA ILE A 97 11.54 2.87 -9.68
C ILE A 97 12.38 3.88 -10.46
N LEU A 98 12.99 3.47 -11.57
CA LEU A 98 13.88 4.35 -12.33
C LEU A 98 13.12 5.50 -13.01
N GLU A 99 13.79 6.66 -13.09
CA GLU A 99 13.30 7.86 -13.76
C GLU A 99 12.81 7.57 -15.19
N GLY A 100 11.67 8.16 -15.56
CA GLY A 100 10.98 7.89 -16.83
C GLY A 100 10.08 6.65 -16.83
N THR A 101 9.98 5.92 -15.71
CA THR A 101 8.95 4.90 -15.47
C THR A 101 7.87 5.49 -14.56
N VAL A 102 6.60 5.39 -14.98
CA VAL A 102 5.45 5.66 -14.11
C VAL A 102 4.91 4.32 -13.65
N LEU A 103 4.89 4.09 -12.33
CA LEU A 103 4.21 2.96 -11.73
C LEU A 103 2.74 3.34 -11.54
N GLU A 104 1.85 2.72 -12.29
CA GLU A 104 0.41 2.98 -12.22
C GLU A 104 -0.13 2.55 -10.84
N GLU A 105 0.32 1.40 -10.31
CA GLU A 105 -0.24 0.85 -9.08
C GLU A 105 0.80 0.08 -8.24
N LEU A 106 0.87 0.41 -6.95
CA LEU A 106 1.61 -0.33 -5.93
C LEU A 106 0.65 -0.85 -4.86
N THR A 107 0.56 -2.17 -4.71
CA THR A 107 -0.25 -2.81 -3.67
C THR A 107 0.64 -3.51 -2.64
N LEU A 108 0.43 -3.22 -1.36
CA LEU A 108 1.03 -3.95 -0.25
C LEU A 108 -0.06 -4.67 0.53
N GLY A 109 0.12 -5.96 0.78
CA GLY A 109 -0.76 -6.75 1.64
C GLY A 109 0.05 -7.46 2.71
N ALA A 110 -0.34 -7.34 3.97
CA ALA A 110 0.36 -7.99 5.07
C ALA A 110 -0.61 -8.60 6.07
N LYS A 111 -0.57 -9.93 6.21
CA LYS A 111 -1.44 -10.65 7.16
C LYS A 111 -1.00 -10.58 8.61
N LYS A 112 0.23 -10.14 8.88
CA LYS A 112 0.82 -10.04 10.22
C LYS A 112 1.64 -8.77 10.37
N ASN A 113 1.84 -8.33 11.61
CA ASN A 113 2.69 -7.18 11.93
C ASN A 113 4.16 -7.37 11.52
N GLU A 114 4.71 -8.58 11.65
CA GLU A 114 6.11 -8.91 11.30
C GLU A 114 6.43 -8.67 9.81
N HIS A 115 5.43 -8.81 8.94
CA HIS A 115 5.54 -8.60 7.50
C HIS A 115 5.88 -7.14 7.10
N VAL A 116 5.67 -6.17 8.01
CA VAL A 116 5.96 -4.74 7.78
C VAL A 116 6.90 -4.15 8.83
N ALA A 117 7.42 -4.96 9.75
CA ALA A 117 8.26 -4.50 10.85
C ALA A 117 9.50 -3.73 10.38
N ARG A 118 10.11 -4.14 9.25
CA ARG A 118 11.32 -3.48 8.72
C ARG A 118 11.02 -2.12 8.10
N ILE A 119 9.85 -1.95 7.49
CA ILE A 119 9.36 -0.63 7.04
C ILE A 119 9.15 0.28 8.25
N LEU A 120 8.49 -0.22 9.28
CA LEU A 120 8.22 0.57 10.49
C LEU A 120 9.49 0.95 11.26
N ALA A 121 10.54 0.13 11.17
CA ALA A 121 11.85 0.40 11.75
C ALA A 121 12.67 1.46 10.98
N GLN A 122 12.25 1.90 9.78
CA GLN A 122 12.96 2.95 9.05
C GLN A 122 12.96 4.27 9.85
N GLU A 123 14.12 4.88 10.05
CA GLU A 123 14.24 6.17 10.73
C GLU A 123 13.59 7.30 9.92
N LEU A 124 13.81 7.27 8.60
CA LEU A 124 13.26 8.23 7.66
C LEU A 124 12.00 7.68 6.99
N LYS A 125 11.10 8.58 6.60
CA LYS A 125 9.98 8.23 5.74
C LYS A 125 10.47 7.83 4.35
N ILE A 126 9.80 6.85 3.75
CA ILE A 126 10.03 6.32 2.41
C ILE A 126 9.51 7.36 1.40
N PRO A 127 10.37 7.90 0.52
CA PRO A 127 9.94 8.82 -0.52
C PRO A 127 9.11 8.07 -1.56
N ILE A 128 7.96 8.63 -1.92
CA ILE A 128 7.06 8.15 -2.95
C ILE A 128 7.03 9.20 -4.06
N GLY A 129 7.55 8.82 -5.23
CA GLY A 129 7.54 9.60 -6.45
C GLY A 129 7.34 8.68 -7.66
N GLY A 130 6.65 9.17 -8.70
CA GLY A 130 6.37 8.39 -9.91
C GLY A 130 5.41 7.21 -9.71
N ILE A 131 4.58 7.23 -8.65
CA ILE A 131 3.51 6.26 -8.40
C ILE A 131 2.16 6.98 -8.46
N GLN A 132 1.22 6.48 -9.27
CA GLN A 132 -0.12 7.08 -9.39
C GLN A 132 -1.06 6.61 -8.28
N LYS A 133 -1.07 5.30 -8.00
CA LYS A 133 -1.95 4.69 -7.00
C LYS A 133 -1.20 3.81 -6.02
N ILE A 134 -1.52 3.93 -4.74
CA ILE A 134 -1.08 3.01 -3.68
C ILE A 134 -2.29 2.36 -3.03
N GLU A 135 -2.22 1.04 -2.83
CA GLU A 135 -3.18 0.30 -2.03
C GLU A 135 -2.48 -0.43 -0.87
N LEU A 136 -2.95 -0.22 0.35
CA LEU A 136 -2.44 -0.87 1.57
C LEU A 136 -3.56 -1.72 2.19
N ARG A 137 -3.31 -3.03 2.31
CA ARG A 137 -4.26 -4.01 2.84
C ARG A 137 -3.77 -4.62 4.15
N ASP A 138 -4.69 -4.74 5.10
CA ASP A 138 -4.49 -5.33 6.43
C ASP A 138 -3.35 -4.65 7.20
N TYR A 139 -2.40 -5.40 7.79
CA TYR A 139 -1.28 -4.78 8.52
C TYR A 139 -0.45 -3.85 7.65
N ALA A 140 -0.56 -3.87 6.31
CA ALA A 140 0.12 -2.90 5.46
C ALA A 140 -0.42 -1.47 5.63
N VAL A 141 -1.63 -1.28 6.17
CA VAL A 141 -2.18 0.07 6.44
C VAL A 141 -1.24 0.92 7.31
N VAL A 142 -0.51 0.30 8.24
CA VAL A 142 0.46 1.00 9.10
C VAL A 142 1.64 1.60 8.33
N VAL A 143 1.91 1.12 7.10
CA VAL A 143 2.95 1.66 6.21
C VAL A 143 2.65 3.11 5.83
N LEU A 144 1.39 3.55 5.87
CA LEU A 144 0.98 4.94 5.71
C LEU A 144 1.83 5.91 6.54
N LEU A 145 2.16 5.52 7.78
CA LEU A 145 2.95 6.34 8.70
C LEU A 145 4.38 6.61 8.21
N LYS A 146 4.86 5.79 7.28
CA LYS A 146 6.20 5.85 6.71
C LYS A 146 6.23 6.40 5.29
N LEU A 147 5.10 6.67 4.64
CA LEU A 147 5.10 7.25 3.30
C LEU A 147 5.38 8.77 3.36
N LYS A 148 6.20 9.25 2.42
CA LYS A 148 6.42 10.67 2.14
C LYS A 148 6.22 10.91 0.66
N ILE A 149 5.07 11.48 0.29
CA ILE A 149 4.86 11.97 -1.08
C ILE A 149 5.89 13.08 -1.35
N GLN A 150 6.64 12.97 -2.44
CA GLN A 150 7.68 13.94 -2.78
C GLN A 150 7.10 15.29 -3.16
N GLU A 151 7.85 16.36 -2.92
CA GLU A 151 7.45 17.74 -3.25
C GLU A 151 7.31 17.89 -4.78
N GLY A 152 6.16 18.39 -5.25
CA GLY A 152 5.81 18.41 -6.68
C GLY A 152 5.33 17.07 -7.25
N GLY A 153 5.37 15.99 -6.44
CA GLY A 153 4.70 14.73 -6.72
C GLY A 153 3.27 14.76 -6.19
N MET A 154 2.36 14.18 -6.96
CA MET A 154 0.96 14.04 -6.58
C MET A 154 0.56 12.58 -6.70
N LEU A 155 0.00 12.01 -5.63
CA LEU A 155 -0.56 10.68 -5.63
C LEU A 155 -2.04 10.79 -6.01
N GLU A 156 -2.42 10.20 -7.13
CA GLU A 156 -3.80 10.24 -7.63
C GLU A 156 -4.74 9.52 -6.65
N ALA A 157 -4.33 8.36 -6.10
CA ALA A 157 -5.15 7.61 -5.16
C ALA A 157 -4.36 6.86 -4.09
N LEU A 158 -4.82 6.95 -2.84
CA LEU A 158 -4.41 6.09 -1.72
C LEU A 158 -5.60 5.30 -1.18
N ILE A 159 -5.54 3.97 -1.28
CA ILE A 159 -6.59 3.06 -0.81
C ILE A 159 -6.09 2.31 0.43
N LEU A 160 -6.88 2.32 1.50
CA LEU A 160 -6.61 1.63 2.75
C LEU A 160 -7.77 0.67 3.07
N ALA A 161 -7.46 -0.61 3.23
CA ALA A 161 -8.43 -1.65 3.55
C ALA A 161 -7.92 -2.47 4.73
N ALA A 162 -8.75 -2.66 5.75
CA ALA A 162 -8.38 -3.46 6.92
C ALA A 162 -9.53 -4.35 7.40
N GLU A 163 -9.31 -5.66 7.38
CA GLU A 163 -10.34 -6.62 7.81
C GLU A 163 -10.46 -6.74 9.35
N ASN A 164 -9.43 -6.38 10.11
CA ASN A 164 -9.43 -6.45 11.57
C ASN A 164 -8.96 -5.14 12.21
N ARG A 165 -9.45 -4.83 13.42
CA ARG A 165 -9.05 -3.65 14.20
C ARG A 165 -7.54 -3.58 14.48
N GLU A 166 -6.90 -4.73 14.68
CA GLU A 166 -5.46 -4.80 14.96
C GLU A 166 -4.60 -4.26 13.82
N HIS A 167 -5.08 -4.34 12.58
CA HIS A 167 -4.39 -3.84 11.39
C HIS A 167 -4.19 -2.31 11.41
N VAL A 168 -5.07 -1.58 12.11
CA VAL A 168 -5.06 -0.11 12.17
C VAL A 168 -4.66 0.43 13.53
N THR A 169 -4.56 -0.43 14.55
CA THR A 169 -4.27 -0.03 15.93
C THR A 169 -3.00 0.85 16.03
N PRO A 170 -1.88 0.54 15.35
CA PRO A 170 -0.69 1.40 15.39
C PRO A 170 -0.91 2.81 14.82
N VAL A 171 -1.84 2.98 13.87
CA VAL A 171 -2.23 4.29 13.33
C VAL A 171 -3.09 5.04 14.33
N LEU A 172 -4.03 4.36 14.99
CA LEU A 172 -4.90 4.94 16.02
C LEU A 172 -4.11 5.38 17.27
N GLU A 173 -3.04 4.69 17.59
CA GLU A 173 -2.15 5.02 18.72
C GLU A 173 -1.17 6.16 18.41
N GLN A 174 -1.08 6.62 17.15
CA GLN A 174 -0.28 7.79 16.83
C GLN A 174 -0.78 9.02 17.59
N ARG A 175 0.18 9.71 18.21
CA ARG A 175 -0.05 10.96 18.94
C ARG A 175 -0.35 12.11 17.99
N GLN A 176 0.34 12.13 16.85
CA GLN A 176 0.19 13.16 15.83
C GLN A 176 -0.83 12.70 14.79
N MET A 177 -1.52 13.66 14.20
CA MET A 177 -2.36 13.40 13.04
C MET A 177 -1.49 13.01 11.85
N VAL A 178 -2.04 12.16 10.99
CA VAL A 178 -1.41 11.69 9.75
C VAL A 178 -1.76 12.66 8.65
N SER A 179 -0.75 13.38 8.14
CA SER A 179 -0.93 14.29 7.01
C SER A 179 -1.26 13.51 5.73
N VAL A 180 -2.29 13.98 5.01
CA VAL A 180 -2.71 13.45 3.71
C VAL A 180 -2.36 14.41 2.56
N GLY A 181 -1.45 15.36 2.78
CA GLY A 181 -1.00 16.29 1.75
C GLY A 181 -0.38 15.59 0.54
N GLY A 182 -0.64 16.12 -0.65
CA GLY A 182 -0.19 15.54 -1.92
C GLY A 182 -0.96 14.29 -2.37
N ILE A 183 -2.13 14.01 -1.78
CA ILE A 183 -3.03 12.91 -2.17
C ILE A 183 -4.33 13.52 -2.71
N GLN A 184 -4.73 13.17 -3.94
CA GLN A 184 -5.99 13.67 -4.53
C GLN A 184 -7.21 12.89 -4.07
N LYS A 185 -7.13 11.56 -4.09
CA LYS A 185 -8.21 10.68 -3.66
C LYS A 185 -7.76 9.75 -2.54
N MET A 186 -8.56 9.64 -1.50
CA MET A 186 -8.35 8.65 -0.44
C MET A 186 -9.57 7.76 -0.27
N GLU A 187 -9.36 6.45 -0.18
CA GLU A 187 -10.42 5.46 0.10
C GLU A 187 -10.10 4.69 1.37
N LEU A 188 -11.06 4.66 2.31
CA LEU A 188 -10.98 3.91 3.55
C LEU A 188 -12.09 2.86 3.55
N SER A 189 -11.73 1.58 3.72
CA SER A 189 -12.70 0.48 3.77
C SER A 189 -12.53 -0.40 5.02
N ASN A 190 -13.65 -0.90 5.52
CA ASN A 190 -13.72 -1.71 6.74
C ASN A 190 -13.07 -0.99 7.94
N TYR A 191 -12.23 -1.66 8.74
CA TYR A 191 -11.60 -1.02 9.92
C TYR A 191 -10.66 0.14 9.56
N ALA A 192 -10.26 0.31 8.29
CA ALA A 192 -9.50 1.48 7.88
C ALA A 192 -10.30 2.78 8.07
N VAL A 193 -11.63 2.73 8.03
CA VAL A 193 -12.49 3.89 8.30
C VAL A 193 -12.26 4.45 9.72
N CYS A 194 -11.91 3.61 10.69
CA CYS A 194 -11.60 4.05 12.06
C CYS A 194 -10.46 5.05 12.15
N ILE A 195 -9.56 5.11 11.15
CA ILE A 195 -8.43 6.04 11.18
C ILE A 195 -8.84 7.46 10.78
N LEU A 196 -10.04 7.68 10.25
CA LEU A 196 -10.49 8.99 9.76
C LEU A 196 -10.25 10.14 10.78
N PRO A 197 -10.56 10.00 12.09
CA PRO A 197 -10.29 11.06 13.06
C PRO A 197 -8.79 11.33 13.30
N LYS A 198 -7.89 10.49 12.78
CA LYS A 198 -6.44 10.66 12.85
C LYS A 198 -5.87 11.29 11.59
N LEU A 199 -6.66 11.52 10.55
CA LEU A 199 -6.20 12.14 9.31
C LEU A 199 -6.26 13.65 9.41
N GLU A 200 -5.16 14.32 9.05
CA GLU A 200 -5.10 15.78 8.96
C GLU A 200 -5.57 16.23 7.59
N VAL A 201 -6.89 16.40 7.45
CA VAL A 201 -7.50 17.04 6.28
C VAL A 201 -7.47 18.55 6.49
N ARG A 202 -6.94 19.29 5.52
CA ARG A 202 -6.79 20.76 5.59
C ARG A 202 -7.68 21.45 4.56
N GLU A 203 -8.22 22.60 4.95
CA GLU A 203 -8.91 23.51 4.02
C GLU A 203 -7.96 23.95 2.90
N GLY A 204 -8.40 23.85 1.64
CA GLY A 204 -7.57 24.19 0.48
C GLY A 204 -6.37 23.26 0.25
N GLY A 205 -6.34 22.08 0.90
CA GLY A 205 -5.36 21.03 0.62
C GLY A 205 -5.60 20.32 -0.72
N GLU A 206 -4.75 19.35 -1.05
CA GLU A 206 -4.81 18.63 -2.32
C GLU A 206 -5.85 17.49 -2.37
N LEU A 207 -6.45 17.12 -1.22
CA LEU A 207 -7.45 16.06 -1.16
C LEU A 207 -8.78 16.55 -1.76
N GLU A 208 -9.15 15.99 -2.90
CA GLU A 208 -10.36 16.33 -3.64
C GLU A 208 -11.52 15.39 -3.29
N GLU A 209 -11.23 14.09 -3.09
CA GLU A 209 -12.23 13.06 -2.85
C GLU A 209 -11.85 12.13 -1.68
N LEU A 210 -12.79 11.89 -0.76
CA LEU A 210 -12.68 10.94 0.34
C LEU A 210 -13.82 9.91 0.28
N VAL A 211 -13.48 8.65 0.07
CA VAL A 211 -14.43 7.54 0.01
C VAL A 211 -14.37 6.73 1.30
N LEU A 212 -15.53 6.51 1.93
CA LEU A 212 -15.66 5.81 3.22
C LEU A 212 -16.62 4.62 3.08
N GLY A 213 -16.11 3.40 3.15
CA GLY A 213 -16.90 2.16 3.02
C GLY A 213 -16.90 1.32 4.30
N ALA A 214 -18.02 1.28 5.01
CA ALA A 214 -18.15 0.47 6.22
C ALA A 214 -19.51 -0.24 6.32
N TRP A 215 -19.46 -1.58 6.38
CA TRP A 215 -20.66 -2.43 6.45
C TRP A 215 -21.14 -2.74 7.86
N ARG A 216 -20.25 -2.68 8.86
CA ARG A 216 -20.55 -3.10 10.24
C ARG A 216 -20.13 -2.03 11.24
N LYS A 217 -20.87 -1.90 12.34
CA LYS A 217 -20.58 -0.90 13.39
C LYS A 217 -19.21 -1.09 14.04
N GLU A 218 -18.72 -2.32 14.08
CA GLU A 218 -17.36 -2.65 14.53
C GLU A 218 -16.28 -1.95 13.68
N HIS A 219 -16.54 -1.69 12.38
CA HIS A 219 -15.62 -0.99 11.47
C HIS A 219 -15.54 0.53 11.71
N ILE A 220 -16.36 1.09 12.61
CA ILE A 220 -16.44 2.53 12.86
C ILE A 220 -16.43 2.87 14.35
N THR A 221 -15.91 1.99 15.20
CA THR A 221 -15.94 2.17 16.67
C THR A 221 -15.35 3.50 17.12
N GLU A 222 -14.22 3.90 16.54
CA GLU A 222 -13.53 5.15 16.85
C GLU A 222 -14.36 6.36 16.41
N ILE A 223 -15.06 6.29 15.26
CA ILE A 223 -15.97 7.34 14.79
C ILE A 223 -17.21 7.45 15.68
N LEU A 224 -17.78 6.33 16.13
CA LEU A 224 -18.97 6.33 16.99
C LEU A 224 -18.73 7.02 18.33
N SER A 225 -17.50 6.99 18.83
CA SER A 225 -17.10 7.65 20.08
C SER A 225 -16.98 9.18 19.97
N MET A 226 -16.93 9.71 18.75
CA MET A 226 -16.83 11.14 18.49
C MET A 226 -18.18 11.83 18.70
N GLU A 227 -18.16 13.12 19.00
CA GLU A 227 -19.37 13.95 19.00
C GLU A 227 -19.91 14.12 17.57
N ASP A 228 -21.20 14.42 17.44
CA ASP A 228 -21.75 14.71 16.12
C ASP A 228 -21.09 15.97 15.55
N GLU A 229 -20.89 16.00 14.22
CA GLU A 229 -20.23 17.10 13.51
C GLU A 229 -18.82 17.49 14.05
N SER A 230 -18.11 16.55 14.69
CA SER A 230 -16.78 16.83 15.25
C SER A 230 -15.61 16.48 14.31
N ILE A 231 -15.86 15.75 13.21
CA ILE A 231 -14.85 15.36 12.23
C ILE A 231 -14.95 16.32 11.04
N ASN A 232 -14.02 17.26 10.93
CA ASN A 232 -14.01 18.22 9.81
C ASN A 232 -13.41 17.59 8.55
N VAL A 233 -14.19 17.57 7.48
CA VAL A 233 -13.76 17.14 6.14
C VAL A 233 -13.66 18.30 5.15
N TRP A 234 -13.93 19.53 5.60
CA TRP A 234 -13.87 20.75 4.80
C TRP A 234 -14.72 20.63 3.52
N ASP A 235 -14.24 21.17 2.40
CA ASP A 235 -14.91 21.13 1.10
C ASP A 235 -14.54 19.89 0.25
N VAL A 236 -13.92 18.88 0.87
CA VAL A 236 -13.61 17.60 0.21
C VAL A 236 -14.92 16.90 -0.19
N ALA A 237 -14.97 16.35 -1.41
CA ALA A 237 -16.09 15.53 -1.83
C ALA A 237 -16.07 14.19 -1.08
N VAL A 238 -17.02 13.99 -0.16
CA VAL A 238 -17.08 12.75 0.63
C VAL A 238 -18.15 11.83 0.08
N VAL A 239 -17.77 10.58 -0.21
CA VAL A 239 -18.70 9.51 -0.61
C VAL A 239 -18.74 8.45 0.47
N ILE A 240 -19.93 8.19 1.00
CA ILE A 240 -20.12 7.19 2.07
C ILE A 240 -20.92 5.99 1.52
N SER A 241 -20.37 4.78 1.67
CA SER A 241 -20.95 3.52 1.24
C SER A 241 -21.07 2.50 2.40
N GLY A 242 -21.98 1.54 2.26
CA GLY A 242 -22.18 0.43 3.20
C GLY A 242 -23.20 0.66 4.32
N GLY A 243 -23.36 -0.33 5.19
CA GLY A 243 -24.39 -0.35 6.24
C GLY A 243 -24.27 0.68 7.36
N CYS A 244 -23.16 1.43 7.45
CA CYS A 244 -22.91 2.41 8.52
C CYS A 244 -22.94 3.88 8.05
N GLN A 245 -23.50 4.15 6.87
CA GLN A 245 -23.53 5.48 6.27
C GLN A 245 -24.09 6.57 7.17
N ARG A 246 -25.22 6.27 7.83
CA ARG A 246 -25.92 7.25 8.69
C ARG A 246 -25.08 7.61 9.91
N GLU A 247 -24.49 6.60 10.55
CA GLU A 247 -23.60 6.78 11.69
C GLU A 247 -22.37 7.60 11.33
N ILE A 248 -21.73 7.32 10.19
CA ILE A 248 -20.57 8.09 9.71
C ILE A 248 -21.00 9.54 9.39
N HIS A 249 -22.03 9.72 8.55
CA HIS A 249 -22.49 11.03 8.10
C HIS A 249 -22.76 11.98 9.28
N LYS A 250 -23.40 11.49 10.35
CA LYS A 250 -23.71 12.28 11.54
C LYS A 250 -22.47 12.85 12.25
N LYS A 251 -21.31 12.22 12.11
CA LYS A 251 -20.05 12.64 12.75
C LYS A 251 -19.25 13.63 11.90
N LEU A 252 -19.52 13.68 10.60
CA LEU A 252 -18.81 14.54 9.68
C LEU A 252 -19.36 15.97 9.72
N LYS A 253 -18.45 16.92 9.57
CA LYS A 253 -18.73 18.34 9.36
C LYS A 253 -18.11 18.75 8.03
N GLY A 254 -18.97 19.11 7.08
CA GLY A 254 -18.60 19.48 5.72
C GLY A 254 -19.84 19.73 4.89
N THR A 255 -19.67 20.37 3.73
CA THR A 255 -20.79 20.81 2.88
C THR A 255 -21.03 19.89 1.68
N ASN A 256 -20.03 19.09 1.30
CA ASN A 256 -20.04 18.26 0.09
C ASN A 256 -20.01 16.76 0.43
N ILE A 257 -21.09 16.26 1.05
CA ILE A 257 -21.18 14.85 1.48
C ILE A 257 -22.30 14.14 0.73
N ALA A 258 -21.94 13.09 0.00
CA ALA A 258 -22.83 12.20 -0.72
C ALA A 258 -22.92 10.83 -0.04
N ILE A 259 -24.14 10.30 0.08
CA ILE A 259 -24.42 8.96 0.60
C ILE A 259 -24.86 8.08 -0.58
N MET A 260 -24.16 6.99 -0.83
CA MET A 260 -24.55 6.03 -1.86
C MET A 260 -25.79 5.21 -1.41
N PRO A 261 -26.68 4.79 -2.31
CA PRO A 261 -27.73 3.85 -1.95
C PRO A 261 -27.11 2.52 -1.48
N VAL A 262 -27.75 1.87 -0.50
CA VAL A 262 -27.40 0.52 -0.08
C VAL A 262 -28.04 -0.45 -1.08
N GLU A 263 -27.22 -1.10 -1.90
CA GLU A 263 -27.63 -2.23 -2.77
C GLU A 263 -27.60 -3.56 -2.01
#